data_AF-A0A1H8HFI3-F1
#
_entry.id   AF-A0A1H8HFI3-F1
#
_cell.length_a   1.000
_cell.length_b   1.000
_cell.length_c   1.000
_cell.angle_alpha   90.00
_cell.angle_beta   90.00
_cell.angle_gamma   90.00
#
_symmetry.space_group_name_H-M   'P 1'
#
loop_
_entity.id
_entity.type
_entity.pdbx_description
1 polymer ?
#
loop_
_entity_poly.entity_id
_entity_poly.type
_entity_poly.pdbx_seq_one_letter_code
_entity_poly.pdbx_strand_id
1 'polypeptide(L)'
;MKYLSSEQLKTNLSLGKPIEQWLSHQKHDDYTILKWLRIDKEKDPTYSVSYIECFDEGDEDFLDIYEFAPVDPDEPYTINSFSNINEALTFAIDKYQASESRFVAAGMIQEEYKEYLMAR
;
A
#
# COMPACT_ATOMS: atom_id res chain seq x y z
N MET A 1 13.72 9.39 -8.15
CA MET A 1 13.45 9.53 -6.70
C MET A 1 12.14 8.81 -6.47
N LYS A 2 12.18 7.62 -5.86
CA LYS A 2 11.04 6.69 -5.79
C LYS A 2 10.02 7.13 -4.74
N TYR A 3 10.50 7.42 -3.54
CA TYR A 3 9.66 7.83 -2.41
C TYR A 3 9.26 9.29 -2.49
N LEU A 4 8.02 9.55 -2.06
CA LEU A 4 7.44 10.88 -1.99
C LEU A 4 7.86 11.57 -0.68
N SER A 5 8.17 12.86 -0.75
CA SER A 5 8.33 13.70 0.44
C SER A 5 6.98 13.94 1.12
N SER A 6 6.98 14.35 2.40
CA SER A 6 5.74 14.69 3.14
C SER A 6 4.87 15.73 2.40
N GLU A 7 5.48 16.71 1.74
CA GLU A 7 4.77 17.69 0.91
C GLU A 7 4.15 17.04 -0.33
N GLN A 8 4.87 16.11 -0.98
CA GLN A 8 4.36 15.38 -2.14
C GLN A 8 3.23 14.43 -1.76
N LEU A 9 3.27 13.79 -0.59
CA LEU A 9 2.17 12.96 -0.08
C LEU A 9 0.87 13.76 0.02
N LYS A 10 0.94 14.89 0.73
CA LYS A 10 -0.21 15.79 0.93
C LYS A 10 -0.70 16.35 -0.40
N THR A 11 0.22 16.75 -1.27
CA THR A 11 -0.12 17.26 -2.61
C THR A 11 -0.85 16.20 -3.44
N ASN A 12 -0.30 14.98 -3.53
CA ASN A 12 -0.91 13.89 -4.28
C ASN A 12 -2.31 13.59 -3.76
N LEU A 13 -2.46 13.36 -2.46
CA LEU A 13 -3.75 13.07 -1.85
C LEU A 13 -4.76 14.20 -2.06
N SER A 14 -4.36 15.46 -1.90
CA SER A 14 -5.28 16.59 -2.13
C SER A 14 -5.79 16.66 -3.57
N LEU A 15 -4.97 16.26 -4.54
CA LEU A 15 -5.28 16.16 -5.97
C LEU A 15 -6.05 14.88 -6.35
N GLY A 16 -6.34 13.99 -5.39
CA GLY A 16 -6.99 12.71 -5.66
C GLY A 16 -6.06 11.67 -6.31
N LYS A 17 -4.75 11.85 -6.17
CA LYS A 17 -3.75 10.86 -6.60
C LYS A 17 -3.42 9.95 -5.43
N PRO A 18 -3.72 8.64 -5.51
CA PRO A 18 -3.47 7.72 -4.41
C PRO A 18 -1.97 7.55 -4.16
N ILE A 19 -1.65 7.23 -2.91
CA ILE A 19 -0.30 6.88 -2.48
C ILE A 19 -0.32 5.48 -1.88
N GLU A 20 0.80 4.78 -2.00
CA GLU A 20 0.91 3.38 -1.61
C GLU A 20 2.19 3.16 -0.82
N GLN A 21 2.22 2.11 -0.02
CA GLN A 21 3.43 1.73 0.70
C GLN A 21 3.50 0.22 0.90
N TRP A 22 4.67 -0.33 0.56
CA TRP A 22 5.05 -1.67 0.93
C TRP A 22 5.33 -1.73 2.42
N LEU A 23 4.76 -2.70 3.13
CA LEU A 23 4.94 -2.83 4.57
C LEU A 23 5.87 -3.97 4.91
N SER A 24 5.50 -5.19 4.52
CA SER A 24 6.27 -6.39 4.85
C SER A 24 5.80 -7.59 4.03
N HIS A 25 6.48 -8.71 4.21
CA HIS A 25 6.05 -10.02 3.75
C HIS A 25 6.10 -11.00 4.93
N GLN A 26 5.29 -12.06 4.87
CA GLN A 26 5.26 -13.12 5.86
C GLN A 26 5.43 -14.46 5.15
N LYS A 27 6.56 -15.13 5.39
CA LYS A 27 6.84 -16.45 4.83
C LYS A 27 6.13 -17.53 5.66
N HIS A 28 5.39 -18.39 5.00
CA HIS A 28 4.87 -19.66 5.50
C HIS A 28 5.60 -20.81 4.80
N ASP A 29 5.36 -22.04 5.23
CA ASP A 29 6.06 -23.21 4.69
C ASP A 29 5.83 -23.37 3.17
N ASP A 30 4.61 -23.11 2.69
CA ASP A 30 4.20 -23.36 1.30
C ASP A 30 3.87 -22.09 0.49
N TYR A 31 3.77 -20.92 1.14
CA TYR A 31 3.38 -19.67 0.49
C TYR A 31 3.97 -18.45 1.21
N THR A 32 3.93 -17.29 0.55
CA THR A 32 4.26 -16.00 1.18
C THR A 32 3.05 -15.08 1.11
N ILE A 33 2.78 -14.35 2.19
CA ILE A 33 1.79 -13.27 2.21
C ILE A 33 2.53 -11.94 2.05
N LEU A 34 2.05 -11.10 1.14
CA LEU A 34 2.52 -9.73 0.96
C LEU A 34 1.57 -8.78 1.69
N LYS A 35 2.15 -7.78 2.35
CA LYS A 35 1.40 -6.77 3.12
C LYS A 35 1.77 -5.40 2.61
N TRP A 36 0.76 -4.67 2.14
CA TRP A 36 0.92 -3.31 1.64
C TRP A 36 -0.33 -2.51 1.95
N LEU A 37 -0.21 -1.18 1.84
CA LEU A 37 -1.34 -0.30 2.03
C LEU A 37 -1.46 0.73 0.93
N ARG A 38 -2.65 1.29 0.84
CA ARG A 38 -3.02 2.34 -0.10
C ARG A 38 -3.86 3.40 0.60
N ILE A 39 -3.61 4.66 0.28
CA ILE A 39 -4.40 5.80 0.75
C ILE A 39 -4.99 6.51 -0.46
N ASP A 40 -6.31 6.60 -0.50
CA ASP A 40 -7.06 7.27 -1.55
C ASP A 40 -7.78 8.50 -0.98
N LYS A 41 -8.07 9.48 -1.85
CA LYS A 41 -9.04 10.52 -1.56
C LYS A 41 -10.38 10.07 -2.15
N GLU A 42 -11.42 10.13 -1.33
CA GLU A 42 -12.75 9.71 -1.72
C GLU A 42 -13.48 10.81 -2.53
N LYS A 43 -14.68 10.48 -3.03
CA LYS A 43 -15.53 11.44 -3.75
C LYS A 43 -16.04 12.57 -2.85
N ASP A 44 -16.24 12.26 -1.58
CA ASP A 44 -16.51 13.23 -0.53
C ASP A 44 -15.17 13.76 0.03
N PRO A 45 -15.13 14.77 0.91
CA PRO A 45 -13.86 15.30 1.40
C PRO A 45 -13.19 14.37 2.43
N THR A 46 -13.35 13.05 2.30
CA THR A 46 -12.73 12.04 3.15
C THR A 46 -11.60 11.31 2.44
N TYR A 47 -10.83 10.54 3.21
CA TYR A 47 -9.70 9.77 2.76
C TYR A 47 -9.82 8.35 3.30
N SER A 48 -9.53 7.36 2.48
CA SER A 48 -9.55 5.95 2.91
C SER A 48 -8.12 5.41 3.03
N VAL A 49 -7.91 4.56 4.02
CA VAL A 49 -6.70 3.72 4.15
C VAL A 49 -7.15 2.29 3.95
N SER A 50 -6.71 1.69 2.86
CA SER A 50 -6.91 0.28 2.54
C SER A 50 -5.65 -0.49 2.91
N TYR A 51 -5.79 -1.48 3.78
CA TYR A 51 -4.75 -2.46 4.09
C TYR A 51 -5.02 -3.74 3.33
N ILE A 52 -4.00 -4.27 2.66
CA ILE A 52 -4.11 -5.39 1.74
C ILE A 52 -3.15 -6.50 2.18
N GLU A 53 -3.69 -7.70 2.29
CA GLU A 53 -2.93 -8.95 2.41
C GLU A 53 -3.27 -9.83 1.22
N CYS A 54 -2.27 -10.14 0.40
CA CYS A 54 -2.43 -11.01 -0.77
C CYS A 54 -1.35 -12.09 -0.80
N PHE A 55 -1.63 -13.20 -1.50
CA PHE A 55 -0.65 -14.23 -1.74
C PHE A 55 0.43 -13.73 -2.72
N ASP A 56 1.68 -14.13 -2.48
CA ASP A 56 2.80 -13.90 -3.38
C ASP A 56 2.68 -14.84 -4.59
N GLU A 57 1.91 -14.42 -5.59
CA GLU A 57 1.66 -15.16 -6.83
C GLU A 57 2.58 -14.74 -7.98
N GLY A 58 3.37 -13.69 -7.76
CA GLY A 58 4.22 -13.09 -8.77
C GLY A 58 5.61 -13.67 -8.89
N ASP A 59 6.29 -13.21 -9.93
CA ASP A 59 7.68 -13.53 -10.27
C ASP A 59 8.30 -12.39 -11.11
N GLU A 60 9.44 -12.63 -11.75
CA GLU A 60 10.13 -11.63 -12.57
C GLU A 60 9.31 -11.14 -13.78
N ASP A 61 8.39 -11.97 -14.27
CA ASP A 61 7.51 -11.71 -15.41
C ASP A 61 6.10 -11.27 -14.96
N PHE A 62 5.71 -11.51 -13.71
CA PHE A 62 4.43 -11.11 -13.13
C PHE A 62 4.60 -10.25 -11.86
N LEU A 63 4.67 -8.93 -12.05
CA LEU A 63 4.91 -7.95 -10.98
C LEU A 63 3.64 -7.20 -10.52
N ASP A 64 2.50 -7.42 -11.18
CA ASP A 64 1.28 -6.67 -10.89
C ASP A 64 0.59 -7.18 -9.64
N ILE A 65 1.05 -6.68 -8.49
CA ILE A 65 0.53 -7.07 -7.18
C ILE A 65 -0.95 -6.74 -6.97
N TYR A 66 -1.55 -5.91 -7.83
CA TYR A 66 -2.98 -5.62 -7.77
C TYR A 66 -3.84 -6.79 -8.27
N GLU A 67 -3.25 -7.67 -9.08
CA GLU A 67 -3.94 -8.86 -9.61
C GLU A 67 -3.84 -10.06 -8.66
N PHE A 68 -3.02 -9.98 -7.60
CA PHE A 68 -2.78 -11.09 -6.70
C PHE A 68 -3.99 -11.41 -5.85
N ALA A 69 -4.25 -12.70 -5.64
CA ALA A 69 -5.38 -13.14 -4.84
C ALA A 69 -5.26 -12.65 -3.38
N PRO A 70 -6.33 -12.06 -2.82
CA PRO A 70 -6.36 -11.68 -1.41
C PRO A 70 -6.32 -12.92 -0.51
N VAL A 71 -5.75 -12.78 0.68
CA VAL A 71 -5.73 -13.85 1.68
C VAL A 71 -7.15 -14.19 2.15
N ASP A 72 -7.98 -13.17 2.34
CA ASP A 72 -9.41 -13.31 2.63
C ASP A 72 -10.23 -12.83 1.42
N PRO A 73 -10.89 -13.73 0.68
CA PRO A 73 -11.70 -13.36 -0.48
C PRO A 73 -13.01 -12.65 -0.11
N ASP A 74 -13.51 -12.83 1.12
CA ASP A 74 -14.72 -12.17 1.60
C ASP A 74 -14.41 -10.75 2.13
N GLU A 75 -13.21 -10.54 2.69
CA GLU A 75 -12.69 -9.25 3.14
C GLU A 75 -11.32 -8.94 2.50
N PRO A 76 -11.26 -8.63 1.19
CA PRO A 76 -10.00 -8.47 0.46
C PRO A 76 -9.16 -7.28 0.94
N TYR A 77 -9.81 -6.29 1.55
CA TYR A 77 -9.19 -5.06 2.05
C TYR A 77 -9.83 -4.65 3.36
N THR A 78 -9.01 -4.30 4.35
CA THR A 78 -9.49 -3.60 5.54
C THR A 78 -9.47 -2.09 5.26
N ILE A 79 -10.66 -1.48 5.14
CA ILE A 79 -10.81 -0.06 4.78
C ILE A 79 -11.18 0.76 6.01
N ASN A 80 -10.45 1.85 6.26
CA ASN A 80 -10.74 2.83 7.29
C ASN A 80 -10.83 4.23 6.69
N SER A 81 -11.85 5.01 7.05
CA SER A 81 -12.10 6.35 6.50
C SER A 81 -11.77 7.46 7.49
N PHE A 82 -11.22 8.56 7.00
CA PHE A 82 -10.72 9.69 7.79
C PHE A 82 -11.16 11.03 7.19
N SER A 83 -11.30 12.03 8.04
CA SER A 83 -11.77 13.36 7.64
C SER A 83 -10.70 14.20 6.95
N ASN A 84 -9.42 13.85 7.13
CA ASN A 84 -8.30 14.59 6.58
C ASN A 84 -7.06 13.71 6.37
N ILE A 85 -6.11 14.24 5.58
CA ILE A 85 -4.87 13.56 5.19
C ILE A 85 -4.01 13.19 6.40
N ASN A 86 -3.89 14.08 7.39
CA ASN A 86 -3.01 13.84 8.53
C ASN A 86 -3.53 12.69 9.40
N GLU A 87 -4.85 12.61 9.60
CA GLU A 87 -5.48 11.48 10.30
C GLU A 87 -5.22 10.15 9.58
N ALA A 88 -5.42 10.11 8.25
CA ALA A 88 -5.16 8.90 7.46
C ALA A 88 -3.68 8.46 7.54
N LEU A 89 -2.75 9.41 7.41
CA LEU A 89 -1.31 9.13 7.52
C LEU A 89 -0.93 8.65 8.93
N THR A 90 -1.40 9.36 9.96
CA THR A 90 -1.12 8.99 11.37
C THR A 90 -1.64 7.60 11.67
N PHE A 91 -2.86 7.28 11.23
CA PHE A 91 -3.42 5.95 11.38
C PHE A 91 -2.58 4.89 10.67
N ALA A 92 -2.16 5.12 9.42
CA ALA A 92 -1.33 4.17 8.68
C ALA A 92 0.00 3.89 9.40
N ILE A 93 0.62 4.92 9.98
CA ILE A 93 1.88 4.82 10.74
C ILE A 93 1.65 4.05 12.04
N ASP A 94 0.67 4.47 12.85
CA ASP A 94 0.46 3.91 14.20
C ASP A 94 -0.08 2.47 14.13
N LYS A 95 -1.06 2.23 13.26
CA LYS A 95 -1.75 0.94 13.16
C LYS A 95 -0.96 -0.10 12.37
N TYR A 96 -0.40 0.29 11.22
CA TYR A 96 0.24 -0.63 10.28
C TYR A 96 1.76 -0.47 10.21
N GLN A 97 2.36 0.35 11.08
CA GLN A 97 3.80 0.58 11.13
C GLN A 97 4.36 1.12 9.80
N ALA A 98 3.53 1.85 9.06
CA ALA A 98 3.95 2.54 7.85
C ALA A 98 4.97 3.63 8.16
N SER A 99 5.88 3.90 7.23
CA SER A 99 6.87 4.96 7.32
C SER A 99 6.50 6.13 6.41
N GLU A 100 6.49 7.35 6.96
CA GLU A 100 6.25 8.58 6.19
C GLU A 100 7.24 8.77 5.02
N SER A 101 8.43 8.16 5.11
CA SER A 101 9.49 8.31 4.10
C SER A 101 9.52 7.19 3.05
N ARG A 102 8.57 6.24 3.10
CA ARG A 102 8.55 5.05 2.24
C ARG A 102 7.29 4.94 1.36
N PHE A 103 6.44 5.95 1.41
CA PHE A 103 5.31 6.04 0.49
C PHE A 103 5.75 6.35 -0.94
N VAL A 104 5.07 5.73 -1.89
CA VAL A 104 5.25 5.91 -3.34
C VAL A 104 3.93 6.35 -3.99
N ALA A 105 4.00 6.85 -5.22
CA ALA A 105 2.78 7.12 -5.99
C ALA A 105 2.12 5.80 -6.42
N ALA A 106 0.79 5.82 -6.63
CA ALA A 106 0.07 4.66 -7.14
C ALA A 106 0.74 4.07 -8.41
N GLY A 107 0.87 2.75 -8.45
CA GLY A 107 1.52 1.99 -9.53
C GLY A 107 3.00 1.72 -9.28
N MET A 108 3.68 2.56 -8.49
CA MET A 108 5.10 2.39 -8.13
C MET A 108 5.31 1.28 -7.08
N ILE A 109 4.24 0.79 -6.46
CA ILE A 109 4.32 -0.33 -5.51
C ILE A 109 4.86 -1.62 -6.17
N GLN A 110 4.62 -1.79 -7.48
CA GLN A 110 5.17 -2.89 -8.26
C GLN A 110 6.70 -2.85 -8.32
N GLU A 111 7.30 -1.66 -8.28
CA GLU A 111 8.77 -1.53 -8.17
C GLU A 111 9.27 -1.93 -6.78
N GLU A 112 8.51 -1.68 -5.70
CA GLU A 112 8.86 -2.22 -4.36
C GLU A 112 8.79 -3.75 -4.35
N TYR A 113 7.77 -4.32 -4.99
CA TYR A 113 7.65 -5.77 -5.11
C TYR A 113 8.82 -6.39 -5.91
N LYS A 114 9.20 -5.76 -7.03
CA LYS A 114 10.37 -6.17 -7.80
C LYS A 114 11.67 -6.14 -6.97
N GLU A 115 11.87 -5.10 -6.17
CA GLU A 115 13.02 -5.01 -5.26
C GLU A 115 13.01 -6.13 -4.21
N TYR A 116 11.84 -6.47 -3.67
CA TYR A 116 11.67 -7.61 -2.79
C TYR A 116 12.07 -8.93 -3.46
N LEU A 117 11.61 -9.19 -4.69
CA LEU A 117 11.98 -10.39 -5.44
C LEU A 117 13.49 -10.50 -5.67
N MET A 118 14.17 -9.39 -5.98
CA MET A 118 15.63 -9.36 -6.16
C MET A 118 16.42 -9.61 -4.87
N ALA A 119 15.83 -9.33 -3.71
CA ALA A 119 16.45 -9.48 -2.40
C ALA A 119 16.10 -10.81 -1.69
N ARG A 120 15.21 -11.62 -2.28
CA ARG A 120 14.62 -12.83 -1.69
C ARG A 120 15.59 -14.00 -1.56
#